data_AF-R7HAF8-F1
#
_entry.id   AF-R7HAF8-F1
#
_cell.length_a   1.000
_cell.length_b   1.000
_cell.length_c   1.000
_cell.angle_alpha   90.00
_cell.angle_beta   90.00
_cell.angle_gamma   90.00
#
_symmetry.space_group_name_H-M   'P 1'
#
loop_
_entity.id
_entity.type
_entity.pdbx_description
1 polymer ?
#
loop_
_entity_poly.entity_id
_entity_poly.type
_entity_poly.pdbx_seq_one_letter_code
_entity_poly.pdbx_strand_id
1 'polypeptide(L)'
;MKKRKVFLKDIIAQSPEKEYGQLYADIMLELSQGTLAPVRSAGTNGKKPALPVAFWEYVKEPDYGDVSEKLDFKLHPLLHTTYYRKQLRIQILKNVYN
;
A
#
# COMPACT_ATOMS: atom_id res chain seq x y z
N MET A 1 0.71 -3.89 -8.31
CA MET A 1 -0.61 -3.49 -7.76
C MET A 1 -1.21 -4.63 -6.98
N LYS A 2 -1.14 -4.52 -5.65
CA LYS A 2 -1.79 -5.46 -4.74
C LYS A 2 -3.30 -5.20 -4.75
N LYS A 3 -4.09 -6.25 -4.91
CA LYS A 3 -5.56 -6.18 -4.79
C LYS A 3 -6.00 -6.78 -3.45
N ARG A 4 -6.94 -6.11 -2.78
CA ARG A 4 -7.58 -6.60 -1.55
C ARG A 4 -9.06 -6.79 -1.80
N LYS A 5 -9.65 -7.85 -1.24
CA LYS A 5 -11.09 -8.03 -1.25
C LYS A 5 -11.69 -7.25 -0.08
N VAL A 6 -12.69 -6.42 -0.36
CA VAL A 6 -13.45 -5.66 0.63
C VAL A 6 -14.94 -5.93 0.47
N PHE A 7 -15.69 -5.95 1.58
CA PHE A 7 -17.13 -6.17 1.55
C PHE A 7 -17.90 -4.87 1.76
N LEU A 8 -19.07 -4.76 1.14
CA LEU A 8 -19.93 -3.58 1.26
C LEU A 8 -20.27 -3.26 2.73
N LYS A 9 -20.46 -4.29 3.57
CA LYS A 9 -20.72 -4.13 5.00
C LYS A 9 -19.57 -3.40 5.73
N ASP A 10 -18.33 -3.63 5.32
CA ASP A 10 -17.15 -3.05 5.96
C ASP A 10 -17.00 -1.57 5.53
N ILE A 11 -17.33 -1.28 4.27
CA ILE A 11 -17.39 0.10 3.75
C ILE A 11 -18.48 0.90 4.48
N ILE A 12 -19.66 0.31 4.69
CA ILE A 12 -20.74 0.93 5.46
C ILE A 12 -20.30 1.18 6.91
N ALA A 13 -19.63 0.21 7.54
CA ALA A 13 -19.16 0.32 8.92
C ALA A 13 -18.08 1.40 9.12
N GLN A 14 -17.33 1.75 8.07
CA GLN A 14 -16.35 2.85 8.08
C GLN A 14 -17.00 4.23 7.92
N SER A 15 -18.27 4.31 7.54
CA SER A 15 -19.00 5.57 7.36
C SER A 15 -20.45 5.45 7.83
N PRO A 16 -20.69 5.17 9.13
CA PRO A 16 -22.03 4.94 9.67
C PRO A 16 -22.94 6.17 9.56
N GLU A 17 -22.37 7.37 9.48
CA GLU A 17 -23.11 8.63 9.34
C GLU A 17 -23.61 8.91 7.90
N LYS A 18 -23.13 8.17 6.89
CA LYS A 18 -23.53 8.41 5.49
C LYS A 18 -24.89 7.79 5.17
N GLU A 19 -25.77 8.60 4.59
CA GLU A 19 -27.01 8.09 4.02
C GLU A 19 -26.72 7.21 2.78
N TYR A 20 -27.60 6.25 2.49
CA TYR A 20 -27.38 5.26 1.43
C TYR A 20 -27.17 5.87 0.04
N GLY A 21 -27.88 6.96 -0.27
CA GLY A 21 -27.71 7.68 -1.55
C GLY A 21 -26.31 8.27 -1.71
N GLN A 22 -25.77 8.83 -0.63
CA GLN A 22 -24.42 9.39 -0.60
C GLN A 22 -23.36 8.29 -0.77
N LEU A 23 -23.52 7.19 -0.03
CA LEU A 23 -22.65 6.02 -0.14
C LEU A 23 -22.65 5.45 -1.57
N TYR A 24 -23.82 5.40 -2.21
CA TYR A 24 -23.93 4.94 -3.58
C TYR A 24 -23.16 5.83 -4.55
N ALA A 25 -23.30 7.15 -4.43
CA ALA A 25 -22.59 8.10 -5.28
C ALA A 25 -21.06 7.97 -5.12
N ASP A 26 -20.57 7.82 -3.89
CA ASP A 26 -19.15 7.64 -3.58
C ASP A 26 -18.60 6.35 -4.22
N ILE A 27 -19.32 5.23 -4.07
CA ILE A 27 -18.90 3.94 -4.66
C ILE A 27 -18.89 4.03 -6.19
N MET A 28 -19.87 4.69 -6.80
CA MET A 28 -19.89 4.89 -8.26
C MET A 28 -18.70 5.73 -8.73
N LEU A 29 -18.31 6.76 -7.97
CA LEU A 29 -17.12 7.55 -8.24
C LEU A 29 -15.85 6.68 -8.18
N GLU A 30 -15.67 5.89 -7.12
CA GLU A 30 -14.51 5.00 -6.98
C GLU A 30 -14.44 3.92 -8.06
N LEU A 31 -15.60 3.41 -8.51
CA LEU A 31 -15.70 2.50 -9.65
C LEU A 31 -15.26 3.18 -10.96
N SER A 32 -15.69 4.42 -11.19
CA SER A 32 -15.30 5.20 -12.37
C SER A 32 -13.81 5.53 -12.40
N GLN A 33 -13.21 5.74 -11.23
CA GLN A 33 -11.78 6.02 -11.07
C GLN A 33 -10.92 4.75 -11.16
N GLY A 34 -11.53 3.57 -11.16
CA GLY A 34 -10.83 2.28 -11.18
C GLY A 34 -10.14 1.92 -9.86
N THR A 35 -10.45 2.63 -8.77
CA THR A 35 -9.94 2.33 -7.42
C THR A 35 -10.65 1.11 -6.83
N LEU A 36 -11.93 0.95 -7.14
CA LEU A 36 -12.74 -0.22 -6.85
C LEU A 36 -13.16 -0.95 -8.13
N ALA A 37 -13.30 -2.27 -8.05
CA ALA A 37 -13.93 -3.08 -9.09
C ALA A 37 -14.91 -4.10 -8.46
N PRO A 38 -16.06 -4.35 -9.09
CA PRO A 38 -17.03 -5.30 -8.57
C PRO A 38 -16.50 -6.74 -8.67
N VAL A 39 -16.72 -7.55 -7.63
CA VAL A 39 -16.41 -8.99 -7.69
C VAL A 39 -17.52 -9.66 -8.50
N ARG A 40 -17.19 -10.24 -9.67
CA ARG A 40 -18.18 -10.82 -10.61
C ARG A 40 -19.09 -11.91 -10.02
N SER A 41 -18.59 -12.68 -9.05
CA SER A 41 -19.37 -13.73 -8.37
C SER A 41 -20.14 -13.23 -7.14
N ALA A 42 -19.99 -11.95 -6.78
CA ALA A 42 -20.73 -11.39 -5.65
C ALA A 42 -22.16 -11.07 -6.09
N GLY A 43 -23.13 -11.50 -5.28
CA GLY A 43 -24.51 -11.05 -5.41
C GLY A 43 -24.66 -9.56 -5.09
N THR A 44 -25.89 -9.08 -5.17
CA THR A 44 -26.25 -7.69 -4.82
C THR A 44 -26.76 -7.59 -3.39
N ASN A 45 -26.65 -6.42 -2.79
CA ASN A 45 -27.14 -6.13 -1.43
C ASN A 45 -28.67 -6.11 -1.27
N GLY A 46 -29.45 -6.29 -2.34
CA GLY A 46 -30.92 -6.26 -2.30
C GLY A 46 -31.54 -4.88 -2.10
N LYS A 47 -30.75 -3.81 -2.09
CA LYS A 47 -31.22 -2.41 -2.01
C LYS A 47 -31.40 -1.82 -3.42
N LYS A 48 -32.11 -0.69 -3.51
CA LYS A 48 -32.30 0.07 -4.75
C LYS A 48 -31.73 1.49 -4.58
N PRO A 49 -30.81 1.93 -5.45
CA PRO A 49 -30.13 1.17 -6.52
C PRO A 49 -29.23 0.05 -5.97
N ALA A 50 -29.03 -1.03 -6.73
CA ALA A 50 -28.29 -2.20 -6.24
C ALA A 50 -26.78 -1.98 -6.27
N LEU A 51 -26.08 -2.46 -5.22
CA LEU A 51 -24.62 -2.52 -5.17
C LEU A 51 -24.14 -3.97 -4.99
N PRO A 52 -23.01 -4.37 -5.60
CA PRO A 52 -22.33 -5.63 -5.30
C PRO A 52 -22.01 -5.77 -3.81
N VAL A 53 -22.08 -6.98 -3.28
CA VAL A 53 -21.76 -7.26 -1.87
C VAL A 53 -20.25 -7.21 -1.61
N ALA A 54 -19.42 -7.40 -2.64
CA ALA A 54 -17.97 -7.38 -2.52
C ALA A 54 -17.28 -6.69 -3.70
N PHE A 55 -16.16 -6.06 -3.40
CA PHE A 55 -15.32 -5.33 -4.33
C PHE A 55 -13.85 -5.76 -4.22
N TRP A 56 -13.11 -5.58 -5.31
CA TRP A 56 -11.67 -5.54 -5.34
C TRP A 56 -11.23 -4.10 -5.19
N GLU A 57 -10.43 -3.83 -4.17
CA GLU A 57 -9.78 -2.55 -3.95
C GLU A 57 -8.33 -2.64 -4.44
N TYR A 58 -7.96 -1.72 -5.32
CA TYR A 58 -6.60 -1.61 -5.82
C TYR A 58 -5.80 -0.68 -4.91
N VAL A 59 -4.97 -1.28 -4.07
CA VAL A 59 -4.06 -0.51 -3.21
C VAL A 59 -2.93 -0.02 -4.10
N LYS A 60 -2.86 1.30 -4.31
CA LYS A 60 -1.65 1.93 -4.85
C LYS A 60 -0.54 1.69 -3.84
N GLU A 61 0.53 1.03 -4.27
CA GLU A 61 1.73 0.98 -3.46
C GLU A 61 2.19 2.43 -3.26
N PRO A 62 2.54 2.84 -2.02
CA PRO A 62 3.11 4.15 -1.80
C PRO A 62 4.31 4.33 -2.74
N ASP A 63 4.31 5.42 -3.49
CA ASP A 63 5.41 5.75 -4.37
C ASP A 63 6.60 6.15 -3.50
N TYR A 64 7.58 5.23 -3.39
CA TYR A 64 8.82 5.47 -2.68
C TYR A 64 9.88 6.14 -3.57
N GLY A 65 9.54 6.63 -4.78
CA GLY A 65 10.47 7.29 -5.69
C GLY A 65 11.29 8.39 -5.00
N ASP A 66 10.62 9.32 -4.32
CA ASP A 66 11.25 10.41 -3.55
C ASP A 66 12.13 9.92 -2.38
N VAL A 67 11.82 8.75 -1.82
CA VAL A 67 12.58 8.15 -0.70
C VAL A 67 13.82 7.43 -1.23
N SER A 68 13.72 6.79 -2.40
CA SER A 68 14.84 6.12 -3.07
C SER A 68 15.90 7.12 -3.54
N GLU A 69 15.49 8.22 -4.19
CA GLU A 69 16.43 9.26 -4.61
C GLU A 69 17.17 9.88 -3.41
N LYS A 70 16.48 10.13 -2.29
CA LYS A 70 17.12 10.65 -1.06
C LYS A 70 18.06 9.65 -0.38
N LEU A 71 17.80 8.34 -0.49
CA LEU A 71 18.69 7.29 0.00
C LEU A 71 19.94 7.18 -0.89
N ASP A 72 19.76 7.20 -2.20
CA ASP A 72 20.84 7.13 -3.18
C ASP A 72 21.71 8.40 -3.15
N PHE A 73 21.12 9.59 -2.96
CA PHE A 73 21.88 10.85 -2.88
C PHE A 73 22.57 11.12 -1.53
N LYS A 74 22.30 10.34 -0.47
CA LYS A 74 22.93 10.53 0.85
C LYS A 74 24.00 9.50 1.20
N LEU A 75 24.18 8.45 0.41
CA LEU A 75 25.38 7.62 0.49
C LEU A 75 26.52 8.32 -0.26
N HIS A 76 27.13 9.27 0.44
CA HIS A 76 28.39 9.89 0.05
C HIS A 76 29.37 8.78 -0.40
N PRO A 77 30.09 8.91 -1.53
CA PRO A 77 31.12 7.95 -1.93
C PRO A 77 32.20 7.68 -0.87
N LEU A 78 32.30 8.51 0.18
CA LEU A 78 33.17 8.31 1.34
C LEU A 78 32.63 7.29 2.37
N LEU A 79 31.33 6.98 2.35
CA LEU A 79 30.71 5.88 3.09
C LEU A 79 30.76 4.58 2.30
N HIS A 80 31.74 4.43 1.41
CA HIS A 80 32.03 3.16 0.77
C HIS A 80 32.33 2.14 1.87
N THR A 81 31.39 1.21 2.09
CA THR A 81 31.44 0.24 3.21
C THR A 81 32.69 -0.65 3.19
N THR A 82 33.48 -0.63 2.10
CA THR A 82 34.78 -1.28 2.02
C THR A 82 35.82 -0.65 2.95
N TYR A 83 35.81 0.66 3.18
CA TYR A 83 36.76 1.33 4.07
C TYR A 83 36.56 0.84 5.52
N TYR A 84 35.31 0.86 6.00
CA TYR A 84 34.98 0.38 7.34
C TYR A 84 35.13 -1.15 7.49
N ARG A 85 34.84 -1.95 6.46
CA ARG A 85 35.11 -3.41 6.49
C ARG A 85 36.60 -3.74 6.61
N LYS A 86 37.47 -2.98 5.93
CA LYS A 86 38.92 -3.19 6.02
C LYS A 86 39.43 -2.85 7.42
N GLN A 87 38.93 -1.77 8.02
CA GLN A 87 39.27 -1.37 9.39
C GLN A 87 38.88 -2.44 10.43
N LEU A 88 37.65 -2.99 10.34
CA LEU A 88 37.19 -4.04 11.25
C LEU A 88 38.01 -5.33 11.12
N ARG A 89 38.36 -5.72 9.89
CA ARG A 89 39.22 -6.90 9.66
C ARG A 89 40.61 -6.72 10.25
N ILE A 90 41.20 -5.52 10.14
CA ILE A 90 42.51 -5.21 10.75
C ILE A 90 42.42 -5.28 12.28
N GLN A 91 41.35 -4.76 12.88
CA GLN A 91 41.15 -4.77 14.33
C GLN A 91 41.00 -6.19 14.87
N ILE A 92 40.22 -7.04 14.19
CA ILE A 92 40.03 -8.45 14.58
C ILE A 92 41.36 -9.21 14.49
N LEU A 93 42.12 -9.04 13.41
CA LEU A 93 43.42 -9.70 13.27
C LEU A 93 44.41 -9.25 14.36
N LYS A 94 44.46 -7.97 14.72
CA LYS A 94 45.31 -7.49 15.82
C LYS A 94 44.97 -8.08 17.19
N ASN A 95 43.70 -8.44 17.41
CA ASN A 95 43.24 -9.08 18.65
C ASN A 95 43.41 -10.60 18.66
N VAL A 96 43.61 -11.23 17.49
CA VAL A 96 43.81 -12.68 17.36
C VAL A 96 45.30 -13.07 17.42
N TYR A 97 46.20 -12.13 17.11
CA TYR A 97 47.66 -12.35 17.08
C TYR A 97 48.45 -11.59 18.17
N ASN A 98 47.77 -11.07 19.20
CA ASN A 98 48.35 -10.70 20.51
C ASN A 98 47.78 -11.67 21.56
#